data_AF-A0A7C5DNC2-F1
#
_entry.id   AF-A0A7C5DNC2-F1
#
_cell.length_a   1.000
_cell.length_b   1.000
_cell.length_c   1.000
_cell.angle_alpha   90.00
_cell.angle_beta   90.00
_cell.angle_gamma   90.00
#
_symmetry.space_group_name_H-M   'P 1'
#
loop_
_entity.id
_entity.type
_entity.pdbx_description
1 polymer ?
#
loop_
_entity_poly.entity_id
_entity_poly.type
_entity_poly.pdbx_seq_one_letter_code
_entity_poly.pdbx_strand_id
1 'polypeptide(L)' 'MSSDKVRVKVKGFDHRLVDQAVRQIVEAVESAGGIVVGPIPLPTRIEKYCVTRSPNIDKDSREQFEIRTHKRLID' A
#
# COMPACT_ATOMS: atom_id res chain seq x y z
N MET A 1 -9.03 -16.80 -28.02
CA MET A 1 -9.62 -16.04 -26.91
C MET A 1 -8.51 -15.20 -26.32
N SER A 2 -8.58 -13.86 -26.44
CA SER A 2 -7.58 -12.96 -25.86
C SER A 2 -7.50 -13.24 -24.35
N SER A 3 -6.32 -13.64 -23.87
CA SER A 3 -6.08 -13.78 -22.43
C SER A 3 -5.89 -12.37 -21.88
N ASP A 4 -7.00 -11.69 -21.62
CA ASP A 4 -7.00 -10.37 -21.01
C ASP A 4 -6.59 -10.52 -19.55
N LYS A 5 -5.32 -10.23 -19.27
CA LYS A 5 -4.75 -10.26 -17.92
C LYS A 5 -4.97 -8.92 -17.25
N VAL A 6 -5.72 -8.92 -16.15
CA VAL A 6 -6.03 -7.71 -15.39
C VAL A 6 -5.16 -7.69 -14.15
N ARG A 7 -4.26 -6.69 -14.07
CA ARG A 7 -3.38 -6.53 -12.93
C ARG A 7 -3.86 -5.40 -12.02
N VAL A 8 -4.15 -5.73 -10.76
CA VAL A 8 -4.64 -4.78 -9.76
C VAL A 8 -3.54 -4.46 -8.76
N LYS A 9 -3.25 -3.16 -8.59
CA LYS A 9 -2.28 -2.69 -7.58
C LYS A 9 -3.02 -1.91 -6.48
N VAL A 10 -3.17 -2.53 -5.32
CA VAL A 10 -3.78 -1.91 -4.15
C VAL A 10 -2.70 -1.14 -3.39
N LYS A 11 -2.99 0.12 -3.04
CA LYS A 11 -2.12 0.98 -2.25
C LYS A 11 -2.89 1.57 -1.09
N GLY A 12 -2.27 1.67 0.07
CA GLY A 12 -2.86 2.33 1.24
C GLY A 12 -1.83 2.66 2.30
N PHE A 13 -2.23 3.52 3.24
CA PHE A 13 -1.37 3.96 4.35
C PHE A 13 -1.41 3.00 5.54
N ASP A 14 -2.53 2.30 5.74
CA ASP A 14 -2.66 1.25 6.76
C ASP A 14 -2.61 -0.14 6.12
N HIS A 15 -1.65 -0.95 6.56
CA HIS A 15 -1.53 -2.36 6.18
C HIS A 15 -2.80 -3.17 6.45
N ARG A 16 -3.52 -2.94 7.57
CA ARG A 16 -4.68 -3.77 7.94
C ARG A 16 -5.82 -3.62 6.94
N LEU A 17 -6.12 -2.38 6.56
CA LEU A 17 -7.16 -2.08 5.57
C LEU A 17 -6.78 -2.59 4.18
N VAL A 18 -5.50 -2.47 3.80
CA VAL A 18 -5.00 -2.98 2.52
C VAL A 18 -5.13 -4.50 2.46
N ASP A 19 -4.75 -5.21 3.51
CA ASP A 19 -4.83 -6.67 3.55
C ASP A 19 -6.29 -7.15 3.59
N GLN A 20 -7.18 -6.43 4.30
CA GLN A 20 -8.62 -6.70 4.28
C GLN A 20 -9.24 -6.49 2.89
N ALA A 21 -8.95 -5.37 2.23
CA ALA A 21 -9.46 -5.08 0.89
C ALA A 21 -8.97 -6.09 -0.14
N VAL A 22 -7.69 -6.47 -0.06
CA VAL A 22 -7.12 -7.51 -0.91
C VAL A 22 -7.83 -8.84 -0.72
N ARG A 23 -8.12 -9.24 0.52
CA ARG A 23 -8.87 -10.47 0.80
C ARG A 23 -10.28 -10.45 0.21
N GLN A 24 -10.98 -9.33 0.34
CA GLN A 24 -12.31 -9.15 -0.25
C GLN A 24 -12.28 -9.21 -1.78
N ILE A 25 -11.26 -8.65 -2.41
CA ILE A 25 -11.08 -8.72 -3.88
C ILE A 25 -10.83 -10.16 -4.31
N VAL A 26 -9.96 -10.89 -3.61
CA VAL A 26 -9.68 -12.30 -3.92
C VAL A 26 -10.95 -13.14 -3.82
N GLU A 27 -11.70 -13.02 -2.73
CA GLU A 27 -12.96 -13.75 -2.51
C GLU A 27 -14.02 -13.44 -3.57
N ALA A 28 -14.11 -12.17 -4.00
CA ALA A 28 -15.03 -11.76 -5.06
C ALA A 28 -14.65 -12.36 -6.43
N VAL A 29 -13.35 -12.42 -6.75
CA VAL A 29 -12.87 -12.99 -8.02
C VAL A 29 -13.00 -14.51 -8.03
N GLU A 30 -12.71 -15.18 -6.91
CA GLU A 30 -12.92 -16.62 -6.75
C GLU A 30 -14.41 -16.98 -6.90
N SER A 31 -15.30 -16.19 -6.30
CA SER A 31 -16.76 -16.36 -6.43
C SER A 31 -17.25 -16.16 -7.86
N ALA A 32 -16.58 -15.31 -8.65
CA ALA A 32 -16.87 -15.08 -10.05
C ALA A 32 -16.25 -16.13 -11.00
N GLY A 33 -15.48 -17.09 -10.48
CA GLY A 33 -14.82 -18.13 -11.26
C GLY A 33 -13.55 -17.67 -11.98
N GLY A 34 -12.95 -16.56 -11.57
CA GLY A 34 -11.68 -16.06 -12.10
C GLY A 34 -10.48 -16.79 -11.51
N ILE A 35 -9.41 -16.93 -12.31
CA ILE A 35 -8.12 -17.47 -11.83
C ILE A 35 -7.32 -16.31 -11.24
N VAL A 36 -6.96 -16.42 -9.96
CA VAL A 36 -6.18 -15.38 -9.24
C VAL A 36 -4.77 -15.88 -9.00
N VAL A 37 -3.78 -15.06 -9.35
CA VAL A 37 -2.42 -15.19 -8.81
C VAL A 37 -2.39 -14.40 -7.51
N GLY A 38 -2.17 -15.12 -6.41
CA GLY A 38 -2.36 -14.64 -5.04
C GLY A 38 -1.67 -13.30 -4.74
N PRO A 39 -2.09 -12.63 -3.64
CA PRO A 39 -1.64 -11.27 -3.36
C PRO A 39 -0.13 -11.21 -3.08
N ILE A 40 0.61 -10.57 -3.99
CA ILE A 40 2.05 -10.37 -3.88
C ILE A 40 2.30 -9.11 -3.06
N PRO A 41 2.91 -9.21 -1.86
CA PRO A 41 3.30 -8.05 -1.09
C PRO A 41 4.51 -7.38 -1.75
N LEU A 42 4.33 -6.13 -2.15
CA LEU A 42 5.44 -5.31 -2.65
C LEU A 42 6.10 -4.56 -1.47
N PRO A 43 7.39 -4.21 -1.60
CA PRO A 43 8.07 -3.40 -0.59
C PRO A 43 7.32 -2.11 -0.28
N THR A 44 7.21 -1.80 1.01
CA THR A 44 6.61 -0.57 1.49
C THR A 44 7.48 0.61 1.08
N ARG A 45 6.86 1.65 0.52
CA ARG A 45 7.57 2.91 0.26
C ARG A 45 7.52 3.73 1.54
N ILE A 46 8.68 4.08 2.06
CA ILE A 46 8.83 4.91 3.26
C ILE A 46 9.38 6.26 2.82
N GLU A 47 8.59 7.30 2.99
CA GLU A 47 8.99 8.68 2.71
C GLU A 47 9.21 9.38 4.04
N LYS A 48 10.45 9.83 4.29
CA LYS A 48 10.86 10.44 5.56
C LYS A 48 10.97 11.95 5.38
N TYR A 49 10.39 12.70 6.31
CA TYR A 49 10.39 14.15 6.33
C TYR A 49 10.91 14.62 7.68
N CYS A 50 11.87 15.54 7.66
CA CYS A 50 12.32 16.23 8.87
C CYS A 50 11.77 17.65 8.85
N VAL A 51 11.06 18.04 9.91
CA VAL A 51 10.52 19.40 10.07
C VAL A 51 11.10 20.00 11.35
N THR A 52 11.46 21.27 11.33
CA THR A 52 11.84 22.00 12.55
C THR A 52 10.61 22.21 13.42
N ARG A 53 10.68 21.79 14.70
CA ARG A 53 9.54 21.93 15.63
C ARG A 53 9.33 23.40 16.02
N SER A 54 10.41 24.14 16.23
CA SER A 54 10.33 25.56 16.59
C SER A 54 10.13 26.43 15.35
N PRO A 55 9.25 27.44 15.41
CA PRO A 55 9.16 28.45 14.36
C PRO A 55 10.37 29.41 14.34
N ASN A 56 11.16 29.50 15.41
CA ASN A 56 12.30 30.41 15.49
C ASN A 56 13.47 29.88 16.36
N ILE A 57 14.70 30.23 15.96
CA ILE A 57 16.00 30.05 16.64
C ILE A 57 16.45 28.59 16.91
N ASP A 58 15.56 27.68 17.29
CA ASP A 58 15.93 26.31 17.67
C ASP A 58 15.93 25.35 16.47
N LYS A 59 17.13 25.10 15.93
CA LYS A 59 17.39 24.21 14.77
C LYS A 59 17.63 22.74 15.15
N ASP A 60 17.96 22.49 16.41
CA ASP A 60 18.29 21.15 16.91
C ASP A 60 17.02 20.38 17.30
N SER A 61 15.96 21.10 17.65
CA SER A 61 14.61 20.56 17.80
C SER A 61 13.98 20.24 16.43
N ARG A 62 14.16 18.99 15.97
CA ARG A 62 13.59 18.46 14.72
C ARG A 62 12.63 17.31 15.01
N GLU A 63 11.50 17.31 14.32
CA GLU A 63 10.57 16.19 14.27
C GLU A 63 10.79 15.37 13.01
N GLN A 64 10.74 14.05 13.19
CA GLN A 64 10.88 13.05 12.14
C GLN A 64 9.50 12.47 11.86
N PHE A 65 8.96 12.79 10.69
CA PHE A 65 7.72 12.21 10.19
C PHE A 65 8.02 11.20 9.09
N GLU A 66 7.17 10.18 8.97
CA GLU A 66 7.23 9.28 7.84
C GLU A 66 5.85 8.95 7.32
N ILE A 67 5.76 8.83 6.00
CA ILE A 67 4.59 8.33 5.29
C ILE A 67 4.96 6.93 4.79
N ARG A 68 4.22 5.92 5.28
CA ARG A 68 4.37 4.53 4.83
C ARG A 68 3.27 4.23 3.83
N THR A 69 3.64 3.86 2.61
CA THR A 69 2.70 3.36 1.60
C THR A 69 2.88 1.86 1.44
N HIS A 70 1.87 1.10 1.87
CA HIS A 70 1.78 -0.34 1.67
C HIS A 70 1.23 -0.63 0.28
N LYS A 71 1.84 -1.60 -0.41
CA LYS A 71 1.49 -1.97 -1.78
C LYS A 71 1.28 -3.47 -1.86
N ARG A 72 0.20 -3.87 -2.53
CA ARG A 72 -0.10 -5.26 -2.87
C ARG A 72 -0.41 -5.35 -4.36
N LEU A 73 0.01 -6.44 -4.99
CA LEU A 73 -0.26 -6.71 -6.39
C LEU A 73 -1.08 -7.99 -6.48
N ILE A 74 -2.15 -7.95 -7.26
CA ILE A 74 -2.97 -9.11 -7.61
C ILE A 74 -2.93 -9.19 -9.14
N ASP A 75 -2.78 -10.39 -9.68
CA ASP A 75 -2.79 -10.67 -11.12
C ASP A 75 -3.78 -11.78 -11.45
#